data_AF-A0A0S3U4L0-F1
#
_entry.id   AF-A0A0S3U4L0-F1
#
_cell.length_a   1.000
_cell.length_b   1.000
_cell.length_c   1.000
_cell.angle_alpha   90.00
_cell.angle_beta   90.00
_cell.angle_gamma   90.00
#
_symmetry.space_group_name_H-M   'P 1'
#
loop_
_entity.id
_entity.type
_entity.pdbx_description
1 polymer ?
#
loop_
_entity_poly.entity_id
_entity_poly.type
_entity_poly.pdbx_seq_one_letter_code
_entity_poly.pdbx_strand_id
1 'polypeptide(L)'
;MNAIAPLCARVKHKCGLVTVVKYFFLSDGWCVGRVWEVGGLWNEIAWRRKPRIEQLDLSVWENGEKLWLYRVEDEVLMVEVKPSPSVESGAIGQVVLKRLITADQAIDILCNVNKDIANL
;
A
#
# COMPACT_ATOMS: atom_id res chain seq x y z
N MET A 1 -41.98 25.38 -35.92
CA MET A 1 -41.44 24.08 -35.47
C MET A 1 -40.04 23.95 -36.05
N ASN A 2 -38.99 23.99 -35.22
CA ASN A 2 -37.66 23.48 -35.53
C ASN A 2 -36.88 23.40 -34.21
N ALA A 3 -36.70 22.17 -33.73
CA ALA A 3 -35.92 21.85 -32.54
C ALA A 3 -34.45 21.79 -32.91
N ILE A 4 -33.61 22.56 -32.22
CA ILE A 4 -32.15 22.44 -32.29
C ILE A 4 -31.72 21.77 -30.98
N ALA A 5 -31.35 20.49 -31.08
CA ALA A 5 -30.82 19.72 -29.96
C ALA A 5 -29.41 20.22 -29.57
N PRO A 6 -29.06 20.29 -28.28
CA PRO A 6 -27.69 20.57 -27.90
C PRO A 6 -26.86 19.29 -28.05
N LEU A 7 -25.81 19.40 -28.85
CA LEU A 7 -24.75 18.42 -29.00
C LEU A 7 -24.01 18.29 -27.66
N CYS A 8 -24.42 17.35 -26.81
CA CYS A 8 -23.66 16.98 -25.62
C CYS A 8 -22.40 16.25 -26.07
N ALA A 9 -21.33 17.00 -26.30
CA ALA A 9 -19.99 16.48 -26.56
C ALA A 9 -19.48 15.80 -25.28
N ARG A 10 -19.79 14.52 -25.13
CA ARG A 10 -19.18 13.66 -24.11
C ARG A 10 -17.70 13.53 -24.46
N VAL A 11 -16.86 14.33 -23.82
CA VAL A 11 -15.41 14.17 -23.81
C VAL A 11 -15.12 12.75 -23.32
N LYS A 12 -14.80 11.85 -24.25
CA LYS A 12 -14.21 10.55 -23.91
C LYS A 12 -12.78 10.84 -23.49
N HIS A 13 -12.59 11.15 -22.21
CA HIS A 13 -11.27 11.04 -21.60
C HIS A 13 -10.81 9.62 -21.87
N LYS A 14 -9.74 9.48 -22.66
CA LYS A 14 -8.98 8.24 -22.75
C LYS A 14 -8.57 7.92 -21.32
N CYS A 15 -9.27 6.96 -20.71
CA CYS A 15 -8.85 6.31 -19.48
C CYS A 15 -7.59 5.53 -19.85
N GLY A 16 -6.45 6.20 -19.83
CA GLY A 16 -5.18 5.50 -19.69
C GLY A 16 -5.27 4.77 -18.36
N LEU A 17 -5.02 3.46 -18.37
CA LEU A 17 -4.89 2.68 -17.15
C LEU A 17 -3.86 3.40 -16.26
N VAL A 18 -4.33 4.19 -15.29
CA VAL A 18 -3.50 4.58 -14.16
C VAL A 18 -3.35 3.29 -13.38
N THR A 19 -2.19 2.65 -13.48
CA THR A 19 -1.85 1.54 -12.58
C THR A 19 -1.98 2.07 -11.16
N VAL A 20 -2.90 1.51 -10.38
CA VAL A 20 -3.19 2.03 -9.04
C VAL A 20 -2.16 1.46 -8.08
N VAL A 21 -1.16 2.28 -7.72
CA VAL A 21 -0.21 1.89 -6.69
C VAL A 21 -0.89 1.79 -5.33
N LYS A 22 -0.48 0.81 -4.55
CA LYS A 22 -1.03 0.54 -3.21
C LYS A 22 0.05 0.75 -2.16
N TYR A 23 -0.37 0.86 -0.91
CA TYR A 23 0.51 1.16 0.20
C TYR A 23 0.18 0.31 1.42
N PHE A 24 1.10 0.21 2.36
CA PHE A 24 0.84 -0.32 3.69
C PHE A 24 1.87 0.19 4.70
N PHE A 25 1.55 0.10 5.98
CA PHE A 25 2.45 0.46 7.07
C PHE A 25 3.04 -0.77 7.76
N LEU A 26 4.35 -0.75 7.99
CA LEU A 26 5.10 -1.84 8.59
C LEU A 26 5.98 -1.34 9.74
N SER A 27 5.89 -2.00 10.89
CA SER A 27 6.70 -1.66 12.06
C SER A 27 8.19 -1.80 11.77
N ASP A 28 8.99 -0.92 12.35
CA ASP A 28 10.44 -0.96 12.25
C ASP A 28 10.98 -2.32 12.74
N GLY A 29 11.97 -2.86 12.04
CA GLY A 29 12.50 -4.19 12.31
C GLY A 29 11.62 -5.37 11.83
N TRP A 30 10.51 -5.12 11.13
CA TRP A 30 9.78 -6.18 10.41
C TRP A 30 10.17 -6.23 8.94
N CYS A 31 9.97 -7.38 8.31
CA CYS A 31 10.26 -7.60 6.90
C CYS A 31 9.10 -8.31 6.17
N VAL A 32 9.08 -8.14 4.85
CA VAL A 32 8.14 -8.81 3.96
C VAL A 32 8.49 -10.28 3.82
N GLY A 33 7.49 -11.15 3.94
CA GLY A 33 7.55 -12.58 3.67
C GLY A 33 6.93 -12.91 2.31
N ARG A 34 5.84 -13.67 2.32
CA ARG A 34 5.09 -14.05 1.11
C ARG A 34 4.28 -12.89 0.52
N VAL A 35 4.10 -12.92 -0.79
CA VAL A 35 3.32 -11.93 -1.55
C VAL A 35 2.36 -12.67 -2.46
N TRP A 36 1.12 -12.20 -2.56
CA TRP A 36 0.10 -12.79 -3.42
C TRP A 36 -0.37 -11.82 -4.49
N GLU A 37 -0.72 -12.40 -5.64
CA GLU A 37 -1.46 -11.80 -6.75
C GLU A 37 -2.84 -12.44 -6.87
N VAL A 38 -3.66 -12.00 -7.85
CA VAL A 38 -5.01 -12.55 -8.08
C VAL A 38 -4.99 -14.07 -8.33
N GLY A 39 -3.92 -14.59 -8.92
CA GLY A 39 -3.72 -16.03 -9.19
C GLY A 39 -3.16 -16.85 -8.04
N GLY A 40 -2.89 -16.27 -6.87
CA GLY A 40 -2.29 -16.96 -5.72
C GLY A 40 -0.93 -16.38 -5.34
N LEU A 41 0.00 -17.21 -4.86
CA LEU A 41 1.33 -16.75 -4.47
C LEU A 41 2.05 -16.17 -5.70
N TRP A 42 2.75 -15.05 -5.52
CA TRP A 42 3.52 -14.39 -6.57
C TRP A 42 4.44 -15.38 -7.27
N ASN A 43 4.28 -15.51 -8.59
CA ASN A 43 5.07 -16.43 -9.39
C ASN A 43 6.21 -15.72 -10.11
N GLU A 44 7.42 -15.76 -9.55
CA GLU A 44 8.60 -15.12 -10.14
C GLU A 44 8.94 -15.64 -11.55
N ILE A 45 8.56 -16.87 -11.91
CA ILE A 45 8.80 -17.43 -13.25
C ILE A 45 7.86 -16.77 -14.27
N ALA A 46 6.58 -16.64 -13.92
CA ALA A 46 5.59 -15.99 -14.78
C ALA A 46 5.89 -14.49 -14.95
N TRP A 47 6.23 -13.82 -13.85
CA TRP A 47 6.55 -12.39 -13.82
C TRP A 47 7.95 -12.06 -14.32
N ARG A 48 8.87 -13.04 -14.30
CA ARG A 48 10.32 -12.90 -14.54
C ARG A 48 11.01 -11.90 -13.61
N ARG A 49 10.40 -11.62 -12.45
CA ARG A 49 10.91 -10.71 -11.43
C ARG A 49 10.18 -10.91 -10.10
N LYS A 50 10.78 -10.36 -9.05
CA LYS A 50 10.13 -10.12 -7.76
C LYS A 50 9.06 -9.02 -7.86
N PRO A 51 8.08 -9.02 -6.93
CA PRO A 51 7.16 -7.91 -6.83
C PRO A 51 7.92 -6.64 -6.45
N ARG A 52 7.47 -5.49 -6.96
CA ARG A 52 8.04 -4.19 -6.60
C ARG A 52 7.42 -3.73 -5.28
N ILE A 53 8.25 -3.72 -4.25
CA ILE A 53 7.92 -3.26 -2.91
C ILE A 53 9.04 -2.32 -2.46
N GLU A 54 8.67 -1.09 -2.13
CA GLU A 54 9.62 -0.02 -1.83
C GLU A 54 9.25 0.61 -0.48
N GLN A 55 10.20 0.66 0.45
CA GLN A 55 10.07 1.49 1.65
C GLN A 55 10.28 2.95 1.25
N LEU A 56 9.37 3.83 1.64
CA LEU A 56 9.52 5.27 1.46
C LEU A 56 10.15 5.90 2.70
N ASP A 57 10.70 7.10 2.55
CA ASP A 57 11.26 7.90 3.67
C ASP A 57 10.17 8.55 4.55
N LEU A 58 8.97 7.97 4.56
CA LEU A 58 7.82 8.42 5.32
C LEU A 58 7.47 7.37 6.39
N SER A 59 7.21 7.85 7.60
CA SER A 59 6.79 7.00 8.71
C SER A 59 5.81 7.73 9.61
N VAL A 60 5.02 6.96 10.35
CA VAL A 60 4.19 7.45 11.45
C VAL A 60 4.61 6.80 12.76
N TRP A 61 4.28 7.44 13.89
CA TRP A 61 4.42 6.85 15.21
C TRP A 61 3.03 6.51 15.75
N GLU A 62 2.81 5.25 16.11
CA GLU A 62 1.54 4.78 16.65
C GLU A 62 1.83 3.85 17.83
N ASN A 63 1.21 4.11 18.99
CA ASN A 63 1.40 3.32 20.21
C ASN A 63 2.86 3.10 20.64
N GLY A 64 3.74 4.08 20.37
CA GLY A 64 5.17 3.98 20.68
C GLY A 64 6.00 3.16 19.68
N GLU A 65 5.38 2.66 18.60
CA GLU A 65 6.06 1.99 17.49
C GLU A 65 6.22 2.93 16.30
N LYS A 66 7.36 2.83 15.62
CA LYS A 66 7.58 3.49 14.34
C LYS A 66 7.08 2.59 13.21
N LEU A 67 6.18 3.11 12.38
CA LEU A 67 5.64 2.41 11.22
C LEU A 67 6.09 3.09 9.93
N TRP A 68 6.86 2.39 9.10
CA TRP A 68 7.31 2.86 7.80
C TRP A 68 6.24 2.65 6.72
N LEU A 69 6.09 3.63 5.83
CA LEU A 69 5.23 3.51 4.67
C LEU A 69 5.94 2.75 3.56
N TYR A 70 5.29 1.70 3.07
CA TYR A 70 5.71 0.94 1.91
C TYR A 70 4.76 1.19 0.74
N ARG A 71 5.32 1.27 -0.46
CA ARG A 71 4.61 1.29 -1.73
C ARG A 71 4.73 -0.06 -2.42
N VAL A 72 3.63 -0.54 -2.99
CA VAL A 72 3.57 -1.76 -3.80
C VAL A 72 2.85 -1.51 -5.13
N GLU A 73 3.17 -2.31 -6.13
CA GLU A 73 2.50 -2.29 -7.42
C GLU A 73 1.07 -2.86 -7.36
N ASP A 74 0.27 -2.57 -8.39
CA ASP A 74 -1.16 -2.86 -8.42
C ASP A 74 -1.44 -4.36 -8.44
N GLU A 75 -0.55 -5.15 -9.01
CA GLU A 75 -0.70 -6.59 -9.13
C GLU A 75 -0.55 -7.31 -7.78
N VAL A 76 0.04 -6.64 -6.80
CA VAL A 76 0.10 -7.14 -5.42
C VAL A 76 -1.28 -7.03 -4.79
N LEU A 77 -1.80 -8.18 -4.38
CA LEU A 77 -3.08 -8.33 -3.70
C LEU A 77 -2.91 -8.33 -2.17
N MET A 78 -1.87 -9.02 -1.68
CA MET A 78 -1.66 -9.23 -0.25
C MET A 78 -0.18 -9.42 0.06
N VAL A 79 0.23 -8.94 1.25
CA VAL A 79 1.59 -9.04 1.75
C VAL A 79 1.58 -9.64 3.14
N GLU A 80 2.32 -10.73 3.31
CA GLU A 80 2.67 -11.29 4.61
C GLU A 80 3.90 -10.58 5.14
N VAL A 81 3.90 -10.30 6.44
CA VAL A 81 5.04 -9.71 7.14
C VAL A 81 5.38 -10.51 8.39
N LYS A 82 6.65 -10.46 8.76
CA LYS A 82 7.21 -11.14 9.94
C LYS A 82 8.30 -10.29 10.59
N PRO A 83 8.62 -10.50 11.87
CA PRO A 83 9.78 -9.87 12.49
C PRO A 83 11.08 -10.24 11.75
N SER A 84 12.00 -9.29 11.62
CA SER A 84 13.35 -9.56 11.14
C SER A 84 14.07 -10.48 12.14
N PRO A 85 14.94 -11.40 11.69
CA PRO A 85 15.72 -12.27 12.59
C PRO A 85 16.60 -11.50 13.58
N SER A 86 16.95 -10.26 13.25
CA SER A 86 17.76 -9.36 14.10
C SER A 86 16.98 -8.75 15.25
N VAL A 87 15.64 -8.83 15.23
CA VAL A 87 14.81 -8.35 16.32
C VAL A 87 14.60 -9.51 17.28
N GLU A 88 15.28 -9.46 18.43
CA GLU A 88 15.03 -10.33 19.58
C GLU A 88 13.69 -9.97 20.24
N SER A 89 12.62 -10.04 19.46
CA SER A 89 11.27 -9.95 19.99
C SER A 89 10.85 -11.37 20.34
N GLY A 90 10.27 -11.58 21.53
CA GLY A 90 9.57 -12.82 21.91
C GLY A 90 8.42 -13.23 20.97
N ALA A 91 8.24 -12.51 19.86
CA ALA A 91 7.36 -12.76 18.73
C ALA A 91 7.81 -13.90 17.79
N ILE A 92 8.48 -14.94 18.29
CA ILE A 92 8.79 -16.14 17.49
C ILE A 92 7.46 -16.70 16.94
N GLY A 93 7.30 -16.68 15.62
CA GLY A 93 6.10 -17.16 14.94
C GLY A 93 5.01 -16.12 14.68
N GLN A 94 5.22 -14.83 14.99
CA GLN A 94 4.26 -13.80 14.60
C GLN A 94 4.35 -13.53 13.09
N VAL A 95 3.27 -13.87 12.39
CA VAL A 95 3.09 -13.64 10.96
C VAL A 95 1.77 -12.93 10.78
N VAL A 96 1.79 -11.78 10.11
CA VAL A 96 0.60 -10.95 9.94
C VAL A 96 0.40 -10.64 8.46
N LEU A 97 -0.85 -10.69 8.00
CA LEU A 97 -1.24 -10.21 6.68
C LEU A 97 -1.54 -8.71 6.77
N LYS A 98 -0.87 -7.91 5.94
CA LYS A 98 -1.10 -6.46 5.91
C LYS A 98 -2.19 -6.11 4.91
N ARG A 99 -3.12 -5.28 5.38
CA ARG A 99 -4.11 -4.62 4.51
C ARG A 99 -3.38 -3.61 3.63
N LEU A 100 -3.60 -3.70 2.33
CA LEU A 100 -3.15 -2.70 1.38
C LEU A 100 -4.18 -1.57 1.29
N ILE A 101 -3.70 -0.34 1.18
CA ILE A 101 -4.50 0.88 1.18
C ILE A 101 -4.20 1.71 -0.07
N THR A 102 -5.11 2.61 -0.43
CA THR A 102 -4.93 3.55 -1.55
C THR A 102 -4.00 4.70 -1.17
N ALA A 103 -3.57 5.49 -2.15
CA ALA A 103 -2.82 6.72 -1.91
C ALA A 103 -3.58 7.70 -1.01
N ASP A 104 -4.88 7.93 -1.27
CA ASP A 104 -5.71 8.82 -0.45
C ASP A 104 -5.77 8.35 1.01
N GLN A 105 -5.99 7.05 1.24
CA GLN A 105 -5.98 6.48 2.58
C GLN A 105 -4.62 6.60 3.27
N ALA A 106 -3.51 6.43 2.54
CA ALA A 106 -2.18 6.60 3.09
C ALA A 106 -1.92 8.06 3.51
N ILE A 107 -2.33 9.02 2.67
CA ILE A 107 -2.25 10.46 2.95
C ILE A 107 -3.10 10.80 4.18
N ASP A 108 -4.34 10.31 4.23
CA ASP A 108 -5.22 10.54 5.38
C ASP A 108 -4.57 10.05 6.68
N ILE A 109 -3.95 8.88 6.69
CA ILE A 109 -3.25 8.35 7.86
C ILE A 109 -2.05 9.25 8.22
N LEU A 110 -1.19 9.57 7.25
CA LEU A 110 -0.03 10.45 7.46
C LEU A 110 -0.42 11.81 8.06
N CYS A 111 -1.54 12.38 7.62
CA CYS A 111 -2.03 13.66 8.12
C CYS A 111 -2.74 13.57 9.48
N ASN A 112 -3.38 12.43 9.80
CA ASN A 112 -4.18 12.30 11.01
C ASN A 112 -3.42 11.74 12.22
N VAL A 113 -2.39 10.92 12.03
CA VAL A 113 -1.63 10.31 13.14
C VAL A 113 -0.89 11.36 13.98
N ASN A 114 -0.58 12.53 13.41
CA ASN A 114 0.08 13.63 14.13
C ASN A 114 -0.86 14.51 14.97
N LYS A 115 -2.16 14.22 15.04
CA LYS A 115 -3.10 15.07 15.81
C LYS A 115 -2.84 15.07 17.31
N ASP A 116 -2.12 14.08 17.83
CA ASP A 116 -1.78 14.01 19.26
C ASP A 116 -0.60 14.93 19.63
N ILE A 117 0.22 15.38 18.66
CA ILE A 117 1.33 16.33 18.91
C ILE A 117 0.84 17.78 18.93
N ALA A 118 -0.28 18.09 18.26
CA ALA A 118 -0.82 19.45 18.19
C ALA A 118 -1.57 19.91 19.46
N ASN A 119 -1.70 19.04 20.47
CA ASN A 119 -2.33 19.35 21.76
C ASN A 119 -1.31 19.40 22.93
N LEU A 120 -0.02 19.59 22.64
CA LEU A 120 1.04 19.84 23.63
C LEU A 120 1.51 21.30 23.60
#